data_AF-A0A961PY46-F1
#
_entry.id   AF-A0A961PY46-F1
#
_cell.length_a   1.000
_cell.length_b   1.000
_cell.length_c   1.000
_cell.angle_alpha   90.00
_cell.angle_beta   90.00
_cell.angle_gamma   90.00
#
_symmetry.space_group_name_H-M   'P 1'
#
loop_
_entity.id
_entity.type
_entity.pdbx_description
1 polymer ?
#
loop_
_entity_poly.entity_id
_entity_poly.type
_entity_poly.pdbx_seq_one_letter_code
_entity_poly.pdbx_strand_id
1 'polypeptide(L)'
;ALAISLVFLGAMVAVLLGVSIIFSPILLHLLRSVALVPIPPAAGYITYGFGIVVFLSFILVMHRTLPGRSMRGTHLWPGALTTTVLWVLLASGFTIYLSFTPTYTVTYGTLAGVIITLMFFYLTGATIIYGAEVNAALDRTVREENARILARSEMGATWRWD
;
A
#
# COMPACT_ATOMS: atom_id res chain seq x y z
N ALA A 1 7.81 -17.55 -0.96
CA ALA A 1 9.18 -17.01 -1.02
C ALA A 1 9.20 -15.60 -1.61
N LEU A 2 8.93 -15.40 -2.91
CA LEU A 2 8.99 -14.10 -3.60
C LEU A 2 8.24 -12.94 -2.91
N ALA A 3 7.01 -13.15 -2.43
CA ALA A 3 6.24 -12.10 -1.75
C ALA A 3 6.87 -11.67 -0.41
N ILE A 4 7.41 -12.62 0.36
CA ILE A 4 8.10 -12.34 1.63
C ILE A 4 9.41 -11.60 1.34
N SER A 5 10.18 -12.06 0.34
CA SER A 5 11.40 -11.40 -0.12
C SER A 5 11.16 -9.94 -0.53
N LEU A 6 10.04 -9.67 -1.22
CA LEU A 6 9.66 -8.32 -1.67
C LEU A 6 9.34 -7.39 -0.50
N VAL A 7 8.57 -7.88 0.49
CA VAL A 7 8.20 -7.11 1.68
C VAL A 7 9.45 -6.77 2.51
N PHE A 8 10.35 -7.74 2.71
CA PHE A 8 11.60 -7.51 3.43
C PHE A 8 12.54 -6.54 2.67
N LEU A 9 12.60 -6.65 1.34
CA LEU A 9 13.39 -5.73 0.51
C LEU A 9 12.83 -4.30 0.59
N GLY A 10 11.51 -4.13 0.53
CA GLY A 10 10.86 -2.83 0.67
C GLY A 10 11.03 -2.21 2.06
N ALA A 11 10.91 -3.01 3.11
CA ALA A 11 11.18 -2.57 4.47
C ALA A 11 12.64 -2.13 4.64
N MET A 12 13.60 -2.89 4.10
CA MET A 12 15.02 -2.55 4.14
C MET A 12 15.31 -1.23 3.40
N VAL A 13 14.74 -1.02 2.21
CA VAL A 13 14.91 0.21 1.44
C VAL A 13 14.28 1.40 2.16
N ALA A 14 13.09 1.27 2.73
CA ALA A 14 12.45 2.34 3.49
C ALA A 14 13.29 2.78 4.70
N VAL A 15 13.91 1.81 5.40
CA VAL A 15 14.85 2.10 6.49
C VAL A 15 16.09 2.81 5.97
N LEU A 16 16.70 2.35 4.88
CA LEU A 16 17.89 2.97 4.30
C LEU A 16 17.63 4.40 3.78
N LEU A 17 16.44 4.66 3.23
CA LEU A 17 16.00 5.99 2.83
C LEU A 17 15.76 6.88 4.05
N GLY A 18 15.07 6.39 5.07
CA GLY A 18 14.87 7.12 6.32
C GLY A 18 16.19 7.48 6.99
N VAL A 19 17.11 6.52 7.09
CA VAL A 19 18.47 6.74 7.60
C VAL A 19 19.23 7.73 6.73
N SER A 20 19.19 7.63 5.40
CA SER A 20 19.87 8.59 4.52
C SER A 20 19.34 10.02 4.69
N ILE A 21 18.02 10.19 4.80
CA ILE A 21 17.38 11.50 4.96
C ILE A 21 17.78 12.14 6.31
N ILE A 22 17.79 11.34 7.38
CA ILE A 22 18.12 11.82 8.74
C ILE A 22 19.63 12.02 8.92
N PHE A 23 20.44 11.14 8.35
CA PHE A 23 21.90 11.16 8.50
C PHE A 23 22.56 12.23 7.63
N SER A 24 21.98 12.55 6.46
CA SER A 24 22.45 13.59 5.53
C SER A 24 22.77 14.94 6.20
N PRO A 25 21.86 15.58 6.95
CA PRO A 25 22.15 16.88 7.58
C PRO A 25 23.24 16.79 8.65
N ILE A 26 23.33 15.66 9.37
CA ILE A 26 24.34 15.43 10.41
C ILE A 26 25.72 15.25 9.78
N LEU A 27 25.81 14.46 8.72
CA LEU A 27 27.04 14.24 7.97
C LEU A 27 27.55 15.55 7.35
N LEU A 28 26.66 16.37 6.79
CA LEU A 28 27.01 17.68 6.23
C LEU A 28 27.46 18.67 7.31
N HIS A 29 26.88 18.63 8.52
CA HIS A 29 27.34 19.42 9.65
C HIS A 29 28.73 19.00 10.12
N LEU A 30 28.98 17.68 10.21
CA LEU A 30 30.28 17.14 10.62
C LEU A 30 31.37 17.40 9.57
N LEU A 31 31.04 17.29 8.28
CA LEU A 31 31.96 17.67 7.21
C LEU A 31 32.25 19.18 7.25
N ARG A 32 31.26 20.03 7.51
CA ARG A 32 31.49 21.49 7.64
C ARG A 32 32.36 21.86 8.83
N SER A 33 32.36 21.08 9.92
CA SER A 33 33.19 21.38 11.09
C SER A 33 34.65 20.96 10.93
N VAL A 34 34.94 20.02 10.02
CA VAL A 34 36.31 19.51 9.75
C VAL A 34 36.88 20.05 8.43
N ALA A 35 36.04 20.40 7.46
CA ALA A 35 36.50 20.89 6.16
C ALA A 35 36.97 22.34 6.22
N LEU A 36 38.26 22.56 5.93
CA LEU A 36 38.88 23.88 5.75
C LEU A 36 38.36 24.65 4.51
N VAL A 37 37.59 24.00 3.64
CA VAL A 37 37.04 24.56 2.41
C VAL A 37 35.51 24.72 2.55
N PRO A 38 34.94 25.89 2.23
CA PRO A 38 33.50 26.11 2.33
C PRO A 38 32.74 25.19 1.37
N ILE A 39 31.93 24.30 1.93
CA ILE A 39 31.12 23.35 1.17
C ILE A 39 29.97 24.11 0.48
N PRO A 40 29.85 24.06 -0.86
CA PRO A 40 28.77 24.73 -1.57
C PRO A 40 27.40 24.25 -1.07
N PRO A 41 26.38 25.12 -1.00
CA PRO A 41 25.01 24.71 -0.67
C PRO A 41 24.47 23.64 -1.64
N ALA A 42 25.07 23.53 -2.83
CA ALA A 42 24.79 22.49 -3.83
C ALA A 42 25.06 21.05 -3.34
N ALA A 43 25.94 20.85 -2.34
CA ALA A 43 26.31 19.52 -1.85
C ALA A 43 25.14 18.77 -1.20
N GLY A 44 24.17 19.48 -0.61
CA GLY A 44 22.96 18.85 -0.07
C GLY A 44 22.10 18.19 -1.14
N TYR A 45 22.06 18.76 -2.36
CA TYR A 45 21.28 18.22 -3.48
C TYR A 45 21.84 16.90 -4.02
N ILE A 46 23.14 16.67 -3.88
CA ILE A 46 23.79 15.40 -4.26
C ILE A 46 23.28 14.26 -3.37
N THR A 47 23.08 14.53 -2.07
CA THR A 47 22.57 13.55 -1.11
C THR A 47 21.10 13.20 -1.36
N TYR A 48 20.27 14.18 -1.72
CA TYR A 48 18.89 13.94 -2.14
C TYR A 48 18.80 13.18 -3.48
N GLY A 49 19.71 13.47 -4.42
CA GLY A 49 19.82 12.75 -5.69
C GLY A 49 20.10 11.26 -5.51
N PHE A 50 20.97 10.90 -4.57
CA PHE A 50 21.24 9.50 -4.24
C PHE A 50 20.00 8.77 -3.70
N GLY A 51 19.25 9.40 -2.78
CA GLY A 51 18.00 8.84 -2.25
C GLY A 51 16.94 8.62 -3.34
N ILE A 52 16.83 9.55 -4.29
CA ILE A 52 15.94 9.43 -5.45
C ILE A 52 16.33 8.25 -6.34
N VAL A 53 17.62 8.04 -6.62
CA VAL A 53 18.10 6.92 -7.45
C VAL A 53 17.83 5.58 -6.77
N VAL A 54 18.08 5.48 -5.45
CA VAL A 54 17.77 4.28 -4.65
C VAL A 54 16.27 3.98 -4.70
N PHE A 55 15.42 4.99 -4.51
CA PHE A 55 13.97 4.85 -4.57
C PHE A 55 13.46 4.43 -5.96
N LEU A 56 13.99 5.03 -7.04
CA LEU A 56 13.70 4.65 -8.42
C LEU A 56 14.11 3.21 -8.72
N SER A 57 15.30 2.79 -8.27
CA SER A 57 15.77 1.42 -8.46
C SER A 57 14.88 0.40 -7.74
N PHE A 58 14.38 0.73 -6.55
CA PHE A 58 13.43 -0.09 -5.81
C PHE A 58 12.09 -0.23 -6.53
N ILE A 59 11.52 0.87 -7.03
CA ILE A 59 10.27 0.84 -7.81
C ILE A 59 10.46 -0.02 -9.07
N LEU A 60 11.57 0.11 -9.78
CA LEU A 60 11.85 -0.65 -10.99
C LEU A 60 11.94 -2.17 -10.71
N VAL A 61 12.59 -2.55 -9.61
CA VAL A 61 12.68 -3.94 -9.15
C VAL A 61 11.31 -4.46 -8.75
N MET A 62 10.54 -3.70 -7.98
CA MET A 62 9.18 -4.06 -7.56
C MET A 62 8.27 -4.29 -8.76
N HIS A 63 8.33 -3.42 -9.77
CA HIS A 63 7.50 -3.53 -10.97
C HIS A 63 7.91 -4.71 -11.86
N ARG A 64 9.19 -5.07 -11.86
CA ARG A 64 9.73 -6.22 -12.64
C ARG A 64 9.52 -7.56 -11.93
N THR A 65 9.49 -7.55 -10.60
CA THR A 65 9.30 -8.74 -9.74
C THR A 65 7.88 -8.88 -9.21
N LEU A 66 6.90 -8.25 -9.87
CA LEU A 66 5.50 -8.58 -9.70
C LEU A 66 5.02 -9.56 -10.79
N PRO A 67 5.42 -10.85 -10.78
CA PRO A 67 4.72 -11.90 -11.52
C PRO A 67 3.48 -12.27 -10.69
N GLY A 68 2.59 -11.31 -10.52
CA GLY A 68 1.46 -11.37 -9.59
C GLY A 68 0.14 -11.52 -10.32
N ARG A 69 0.05 -12.54 -11.18
CA ARG A 69 -1.15 -12.90 -11.95
C ARG A 69 -1.72 -11.76 -12.79
N SER A 70 -1.46 -11.85 -14.09
CA SER A 70 -2.46 -11.55 -15.11
C SER A 70 -3.74 -12.36 -14.79
N MET A 71 -4.54 -11.90 -13.84
CA MET A 71 -5.98 -12.06 -13.93
C MET A 71 -6.35 -11.14 -15.08
N ARG A 72 -6.41 -11.70 -16.29
CA ARG A 72 -7.10 -11.08 -17.41
C ARG A 72 -8.51 -10.78 -16.92
N GLY A 73 -8.73 -9.55 -16.51
CA GLY A 73 -9.98 -9.17 -15.89
C GLY A 73 -9.85 -7.77 -15.35
N THR A 74 -10.27 -6.81 -16.16
CA THR A 74 -10.41 -5.38 -15.87
C THR A 74 -11.35 -5.08 -14.68
N HIS A 75 -11.71 -6.08 -13.87
CA HIS A 75 -12.70 -6.07 -12.80
C HIS A 75 -12.10 -6.14 -11.38
N LEU A 76 -10.77 -6.03 -11.20
CA LEU A 76 -10.16 -5.92 -9.86
C LEU A 76 -10.20 -4.49 -9.28
N TRP A 77 -10.31 -3.49 -10.15
CA TRP A 77 -10.35 -2.08 -9.79
C TRP A 77 -11.49 -1.68 -8.84
N PRO A 78 -12.75 -2.19 -8.97
CA PRO A 78 -13.83 -1.77 -8.09
C PRO A 78 -13.58 -2.11 -6.62
N GLY A 79 -13.18 -3.33 -6.26
CA GLY A 79 -12.88 -3.66 -4.86
C GLY A 79 -11.64 -2.95 -4.34
N ALA A 80 -10.62 -2.73 -5.19
CA ALA A 80 -9.45 -1.93 -4.81
C ALA A 80 -9.81 -0.47 -4.51
N LEU A 81 -10.69 0.14 -5.33
CA LEU A 81 -11.22 1.47 -5.10
C LEU A 81 -12.07 1.51 -3.83
N THR A 82 -12.96 0.53 -3.62
CA THR A 82 -13.78 0.43 -2.42
C THR A 82 -12.92 0.34 -1.16
N THR A 83 -11.92 -0.55 -1.12
CA THR A 83 -10.99 -0.64 0.01
C THR A 83 -10.26 0.68 0.22
N THR A 84 -9.78 1.33 -0.84
CA THR A 84 -9.04 2.60 -0.71
C THR A 84 -9.92 3.69 -0.12
N VAL A 85 -11.15 3.84 -0.61
CA VAL A 85 -12.10 4.84 -0.10
C VAL A 85 -12.46 4.56 1.35
N LEU A 86 -12.82 3.31 1.69
CA LEU A 86 -13.13 2.93 3.06
C LEU A 86 -11.93 3.15 3.98
N TRP A 87 -10.73 2.81 3.54
CA TRP A 87 -9.52 2.95 4.32
C TRP A 87 -9.19 4.42 4.61
N VAL A 88 -9.35 5.31 3.62
CA VAL A 88 -9.15 6.76 3.82
C VAL A 88 -10.17 7.33 4.80
N LEU A 89 -11.46 6.96 4.65
CA LEU A 89 -12.51 7.36 5.58
C LEU A 89 -12.22 6.83 7.00
N LEU A 90 -11.75 5.60 7.09
CA LEU A 90 -11.39 4.96 8.34
C LEU A 90 -10.21 5.65 9.02
N ALA A 91 -9.12 5.92 8.29
CA ALA A 91 -7.95 6.62 8.82
C ALA A 91 -8.31 8.04 9.30
N SER A 92 -9.13 8.74 8.52
CA SER A 92 -9.63 10.07 8.88
C SER A 92 -10.52 10.03 10.12
N GLY A 93 -11.49 9.11 10.16
CA GLY A 93 -12.37 8.90 11.30
C GLY A 93 -11.64 8.41 12.55
N PHE A 94 -10.60 7.60 12.38
CA PHE A 94 -9.76 7.12 13.47
C PHE A 94 -8.95 8.25 14.11
N THR A 95 -8.45 9.20 13.29
CA THR A 95 -7.79 10.41 13.80
C THR A 95 -8.76 11.24 14.64
N ILE A 96 -9.99 11.43 14.16
CA ILE A 96 -11.05 12.14 14.90
C ILE A 96 -11.42 11.41 16.20
N TYR A 97 -11.54 10.07 16.15
CA TYR A 97 -11.81 9.25 17.33
C TYR A 97 -10.74 9.45 18.42
N LEU A 98 -9.46 9.47 18.02
CA LEU A 98 -8.34 9.67 18.94
C LEU A 98 -8.34 11.06 19.59
N SER A 99 -8.81 12.10 18.89
CA SER A 99 -8.96 13.43 19.50
C SER A 99 -10.00 13.49 20.63
N PHE A 100 -10.93 12.53 20.70
CA PHE A 100 -11.92 12.45 21.79
C PHE A 100 -11.50 11.54 22.95
N THR A 101 -10.40 10.79 22.82
CA THR A 101 -9.92 9.84 23.83
C THR A 101 -8.85 10.30 24.85
N PRO A 102 -8.55 11.60 25.10
CA PRO A 102 -7.46 12.01 26.01
C PRO A 102 -7.51 11.36 27.40
N THR A 103 -8.70 11.21 27.98
CA THR A 103 -8.87 10.67 29.35
C THR A 103 -8.58 9.17 29.43
N TYR A 104 -8.81 8.41 28.36
CA TYR A 104 -8.52 6.96 28.34
C TYR A 104 -7.02 6.67 28.38
N THR A 105 -6.21 7.52 27.74
CA THR A 105 -4.74 7.39 27.79
C THR A 105 -4.21 7.62 29.21
N VAL A 106 -4.86 8.46 30.01
CA VAL A 106 -4.48 8.73 31.40
C VAL A 106 -4.81 7.55 32.32
N THR A 107 -5.95 6.88 32.12
CA THR A 107 -6.37 5.75 32.97
C THR A 107 -5.62 4.44 32.65
N TYR A 108 -5.31 4.19 31.37
CA TYR A 108 -4.74 2.91 30.92
C TYR A 108 -3.26 3.00 30.50
N GLY A 109 -2.66 4.19 30.49
CA GLY A 109 -1.22 4.38 30.24
C GLY A 109 -0.74 3.74 28.94
N THR A 110 0.32 2.94 29.02
CA THR A 110 0.92 2.24 27.85
C THR A 110 -0.01 1.19 27.21
N LEU A 111 -0.95 0.62 27.98
CA LEU A 111 -1.94 -0.34 27.47
C LEU A 111 -2.87 0.32 26.45
N ALA A 112 -3.16 1.62 26.62
CA ALA A 112 -4.00 2.38 25.69
C ALA A 112 -3.42 2.37 24.28
N GLY A 113 -2.09 2.54 24.14
CA GLY A 113 -1.41 2.51 22.84
C GLY A 113 -1.55 1.16 22.12
N VAL A 114 -1.42 0.06 22.87
CA VAL A 114 -1.59 -1.29 22.31
C VAL A 114 -3.02 -1.51 21.83
N ILE A 115 -4.02 -1.13 22.65
CA ILE A 115 -5.44 -1.28 22.30
C ILE A 115 -5.78 -0.44 21.06
N ILE A 116 -5.33 0.81 21.01
CA ILE A 116 -5.52 1.71 19.87
C ILE A 116 -4.91 1.09 18.60
N THR A 117 -3.69 0.57 18.70
CA THR A 117 -3.01 -0.07 17.57
C THR A 117 -3.76 -1.32 17.08
N LEU A 118 -4.19 -2.18 18.01
CA LEU A 118 -4.97 -3.37 17.67
C LEU A 118 -6.30 -3.02 17.02
N MET A 119 -6.99 -1.99 17.52
CA MET A 119 -8.23 -1.49 16.94
C MET A 119 -8.00 -0.96 15.52
N PHE A 120 -6.94 -0.19 15.30
CA PHE A 120 -6.57 0.30 13.97
C PHE A 120 -6.33 -0.83 12.98
N PHE A 121 -5.57 -1.85 13.38
CA PHE A 121 -5.30 -3.01 12.53
C PHE A 121 -6.54 -3.87 12.29
N TYR A 122 -7.38 -4.07 13.30
CA TYR A 122 -8.66 -4.76 13.16
C TYR A 122 -9.54 -4.08 12.12
N LEU A 123 -9.71 -2.77 12.26
CA LEU A 123 -10.50 -1.94 11.36
C LEU A 123 -9.93 -1.93 9.93
N THR A 124 -8.61 -1.76 9.80
CA THR A 124 -7.92 -1.85 8.50
C THR A 124 -8.14 -3.22 7.85
N GLY A 125 -7.97 -4.30 8.61
CA GLY A 125 -8.23 -5.66 8.14
C GLY A 125 -9.67 -5.84 7.62
N ALA A 126 -10.65 -5.31 8.35
CA ALA A 126 -12.05 -5.33 7.93
C ALA A 126 -12.27 -4.60 6.60
N THR A 127 -11.66 -3.43 6.38
CA THR A 127 -11.77 -2.70 5.09
C THR A 127 -11.18 -3.45 3.91
N ILE A 128 -10.11 -4.21 4.13
CA ILE A 128 -9.46 -5.01 3.10
C ILE A 128 -10.32 -6.22 2.74
N ILE A 129 -10.81 -6.94 3.76
CA ILE A 129 -11.71 -8.09 3.56
C ILE A 129 -12.98 -7.66 2.82
N TYR A 130 -13.55 -6.51 3.20
CA TYR A 130 -14.74 -5.98 2.54
C TYR A 130 -14.52 -5.72 1.05
N GLY A 131 -13.41 -5.07 0.65
CA GLY A 131 -13.14 -4.88 -0.78
C GLY A 131 -12.81 -6.18 -1.52
N ALA A 132 -12.27 -7.19 -0.83
CA ALA A 132 -12.11 -8.53 -1.39
C ALA A 132 -13.46 -9.22 -1.63
N GLU A 133 -14.44 -9.05 -0.73
CA GLU A 133 -15.81 -9.54 -0.93
C GLU A 133 -16.51 -8.83 -2.09
N VAL A 134 -16.32 -7.52 -2.25
CA VAL A 134 -16.84 -6.77 -3.41
C VAL A 134 -16.27 -7.32 -4.72
N ASN A 135 -14.97 -7.59 -4.76
CA ASN A 135 -14.33 -8.22 -5.92
C ASN A 135 -14.90 -9.63 -6.17
N ALA A 136 -15.10 -10.43 -5.12
CA ALA A 136 -15.66 -11.77 -5.24
C ALA A 136 -17.13 -11.74 -5.71
N ALA A 137 -17.92 -10.78 -5.25
CA ALA A 137 -19.32 -10.61 -5.65
C ALA A 137 -19.42 -10.23 -7.13
N LEU A 138 -18.55 -9.33 -7.61
CA LEU A 138 -18.53 -8.93 -9.02
C LEU A 138 -18.04 -10.04 -9.95
N ASP A 139 -17.08 -10.85 -9.53
CA ASP A 139 -16.64 -12.01 -10.32
C ASP A 139 -17.76 -13.06 -10.44
N ARG A 140 -18.56 -13.26 -9.38
CA ARG A 140 -19.73 -14.14 -9.42
C ARG A 140 -20.77 -13.68 -10.45
N THR A 141 -21.15 -12.40 -10.43
CA THR A 141 -22.18 -11.89 -11.36
C THR A 141 -21.74 -11.98 -12.82
N VAL A 142 -20.48 -11.68 -13.11
CA VAL A 142 -19.93 -11.76 -14.47
C VAL A 142 -19.88 -13.20 -14.98
N ARG A 143 -19.55 -14.16 -14.12
CA ARG A 143 -19.57 -15.59 -14.48
C ARG A 143 -20.99 -16.08 -14.77
N GLU A 144 -21.96 -15.68 -13.96
CA GLU A 144 -23.37 -16.02 -14.18
C GLU A 144 -23.91 -15.45 -15.50
N GLU A 145 -23.58 -14.21 -15.82
CA GLU A 145 -23.99 -13.58 -17.08
C GLU A 145 -23.37 -14.30 -18.30
N ASN A 146 -22.08 -14.62 -18.24
CA ASN A 146 -21.42 -15.38 -19.30
C ASN A 146 -22.03 -16.77 -19.49
N ALA A 147 -22.35 -17.48 -18.40
CA ALA A 147 -23.00 -18.78 -18.46
C ALA A 147 -24.39 -18.70 -19.12
N ARG A 148 -25.17 -17.65 -18.84
CA ARG A 148 -26.47 -17.41 -19.50
C ARG A 148 -26.34 -17.12 -20.99
N ILE A 149 -25.33 -16.34 -21.39
CA ILE A 149 -25.05 -16.03 -22.80
C ILE A 149 -24.70 -17.31 -23.57
N LEU A 150 -23.85 -18.16 -22.98
CA LEU A 150 -23.47 -19.45 -23.58
C LEU A 150 -24.68 -20.37 -23.74
N ALA A 151 -25.47 -20.57 -22.68
CA ALA A 151 -26.69 -21.37 -22.75
C ALA A 151 -27.68 -20.86 -23.81
N ARG A 152 -27.84 -19.54 -23.94
CA ARG A 152 -28.68 -18.93 -24.98
C ARG A 152 -28.12 -19.16 -26.40
N SER A 153 -26.80 -19.15 -26.56
CA SER A 153 -26.16 -19.40 -27.85
C SER A 153 -26.31 -20.85 -28.30
N GLU A 154 -26.23 -21.81 -27.38
CA GLU A 154 -26.44 -23.23 -27.66
C GLU A 154 -27.90 -23.51 -28.05
N MET A 155 -28.87 -22.96 -27.31
CA MET A 155 -30.30 -23.09 -27.64
C MET A 155 -30.66 -22.46 -29.00
N GLY A 156 -30.02 -21.34 -29.37
CA GLY A 156 -30.21 -20.72 -30.68
C GLY A 156 -29.55 -21.51 -31.82
N ALA A 157 -28.49 -22.27 -31.53
CA ALA A 157 -27.84 -23.15 -32.49
C ALA A 157 -28.61 -24.44 -32.72
N THR A 158 -29.27 -24.99 -31.68
CA THR A 158 -30.09 -26.20 -31.79
C THR A 158 -31.38 -25.99 -32.58
N TRP A 159 -31.93 -24.76 -32.62
CA TRP A 159 -33.16 -24.44 -33.35
C TRP A 159 -32.95 -24.25 -34.87
N ARG A 160 -31.71 -24.22 -35.36
CA ARG A 160 -31.38 -23.92 -36.77
C ARG A 160 -31.33 -25.15 -37.70
N TRP A 161 -31.69 -26.35 -37.22
CA TRP A 161 -31.47 -27.62 -37.93
C TRP A 161 -32.73 -28.47 -38.18
N ASP A 162 -33.91 -27.84 -38.22
CA ASP A 162 -35.19 -28.45 -38.62
C ASP A 162 -35.76 -27.73 -39.84
#